data_AF-A0A9D8E6K1-F1
#
_entry.id   AF-A0A9D8E6K1-F1
#
_cell.length_a   1.000
_cell.length_b   1.000
_cell.length_c   1.000
_cell.angle_alpha   90.00
_cell.angle_beta   90.00
_cell.angle_gamma   90.00
#
_symmetry.space_group_name_H-M   'P 1'
#
loop_
_entity.id
_entity.type
_entity.pdbx_description
1 polymer ?
#
loop_
_entity_poly.entity_id
_entity_poly.type
_entity_poly.pdbx_seq_one_letter_code
_entity_poly.pdbx_strand_id
1 'polypeptide(L)'
;MTKAIRRRLAGSEGFTLIELMVVVMIIAVLIAIAIPSFLGFRKSAQDRSAQSELRNVLLAEKAYWLENGDYTETAADITALEPNAVIAAAPADGVYLDLNAASADIVCLVRTSASGNHFAIWESSTVGTFYGATNLAAAACPAAAPAGYTQGGW
;
A
#
# COMPACT_ATOMS: atom_id res chain seq x y z
N MET A 1 31.47 -65.79 -3.71
CA MET A 1 32.05 -64.52 -3.20
C MET A 1 30.91 -63.52 -2.99
N THR A 2 29.95 -63.83 -2.11
CA THR A 2 28.64 -63.16 -2.06
C THR A 2 28.08 -63.17 -0.63
N LYS A 3 28.69 -62.43 0.30
CA LYS A 3 28.16 -62.36 1.67
C LYS A 3 28.54 -61.09 2.43
N ALA A 4 28.12 -59.91 1.95
CA ALA A 4 28.20 -58.69 2.77
C ALA A 4 27.36 -57.51 2.23
N ILE A 5 26.07 -57.68 1.93
CA ILE A 5 25.16 -56.53 1.66
C ILE A 5 23.79 -56.74 2.32
N ARG A 6 23.75 -57.15 3.59
CA ARG A 6 22.49 -57.21 4.36
C ARG A 6 22.72 -56.81 5.82
N ARG A 7 22.95 -55.52 6.08
CA ARG A 7 22.91 -54.94 7.45
C ARG A 7 22.89 -53.41 7.44
N ARG A 8 21.91 -52.79 6.78
CA ARG A 8 21.60 -51.34 6.94
C ARG A 8 20.09 -51.03 6.76
N LEU A 9 19.21 -51.90 7.25
CA LEU A 9 17.74 -51.68 7.24
C LEU A 9 17.08 -52.03 8.58
N ALA A 10 17.84 -52.09 9.68
CA ALA A 10 17.33 -52.45 11.00
C ALA A 10 17.22 -51.21 11.91
N GLY A 11 16.46 -50.20 11.46
CA GLY A 11 16.24 -48.98 12.24
C GLY A 11 15.40 -47.90 11.56
N SER A 12 14.64 -48.24 10.52
CA SER A 12 13.63 -47.32 9.97
C SER A 12 12.31 -47.57 10.69
N GLU A 13 12.17 -46.99 11.87
CA GLU A 13 10.87 -46.83 12.53
C GLU A 13 10.00 -45.95 11.61
N GLY A 14 8.96 -46.55 11.03
CA GLY A 14 8.02 -45.84 10.16
C GLY A 14 7.11 -44.95 11.00
N PHE A 15 6.86 -43.73 10.53
CA PHE A 15 5.87 -42.80 11.08
C PHE A 15 4.52 -43.51 11.26
N THR A 16 3.90 -43.41 12.44
CA THR A 16 2.57 -43.99 12.64
C THR A 16 1.51 -43.14 11.96
N LEU A 17 0.46 -43.77 11.41
CA LEU A 17 -0.70 -43.04 10.86
C LEU A 17 -1.35 -42.13 11.92
N ILE A 18 -1.33 -42.56 13.19
CA ILE A 18 -1.91 -41.82 14.31
C ILE A 18 -1.08 -40.56 14.62
N GLU A 19 0.26 -40.63 14.57
CA GLU A 19 1.10 -39.43 14.73
C GLU A 19 0.78 -38.38 13.66
N LEU A 20 0.65 -38.80 12.40
CA LEU A 20 0.30 -37.87 11.33
C LEU A 20 -1.09 -37.26 11.54
N MET A 21 -2.06 -38.04 12.02
CA MET A 21 -3.43 -37.57 12.28
C MET A 21 -3.48 -36.48 13.36
N VAL A 22 -2.77 -36.66 14.48
CA VAL A 22 -2.75 -35.65 15.55
C VAL A 22 -2.06 -34.38 15.10
N VAL A 23 -0.98 -34.49 14.30
CA VAL A 23 -0.26 -33.32 13.77
C VAL A 23 -1.16 -32.49 12.85
N VAL A 24 -1.87 -33.11 11.91
CA VAL A 24 -2.77 -32.36 11.01
C VAL A 24 -3.98 -31.78 11.75
N MET A 25 -4.46 -32.45 12.80
CA MET A 25 -5.50 -31.92 13.68
C MET A 25 -5.04 -30.63 14.38
N ILE A 26 -3.83 -30.63 14.97
CA ILE A 26 -3.27 -29.44 15.62
C ILE A 26 -3.08 -28.32 14.61
N ILE A 27 -2.51 -28.60 13.42
CA ILE A 27 -2.34 -27.60 12.36
C ILE A 27 -3.69 -27.01 11.93
N ALA A 28 -4.75 -27.82 11.81
CA ALA A 28 -6.08 -27.34 11.45
C ALA A 28 -6.63 -26.32 12.47
N VAL A 29 -6.46 -26.59 13.77
CA VAL A 29 -6.88 -25.66 14.84
C VAL A 29 -6.08 -24.36 14.79
N LEU A 30 -4.76 -24.44 14.57
CA LEU A 30 -3.91 -23.25 14.46
C LEU A 30 -4.28 -22.38 13.25
N ILE A 31 -4.50 -23.00 12.09
CA ILE A 31 -4.88 -22.30 10.85
C ILE A 31 -6.24 -21.59 11.00
N ALA A 32 -7.21 -22.25 11.67
CA ALA A 32 -8.54 -21.67 11.88
C ALA A 32 -8.49 -20.31 12.61
N ILE A 33 -7.55 -20.14 13.55
CA ILE A 33 -7.35 -18.88 14.29
C ILE A 33 -6.41 -17.93 13.52
N ALA A 34 -5.40 -18.47 12.84
CA ALA A 34 -4.37 -17.68 12.17
C ALA A 34 -4.85 -16.98 10.88
N ILE A 35 -5.67 -17.63 10.05
CA ILE A 35 -6.13 -17.06 8.77
C ILE A 35 -6.86 -15.71 8.94
N PRO A 36 -7.90 -15.57 9.79
CA PRO A 36 -8.64 -14.31 9.86
C PRO A 36 -7.77 -13.15 10.36
N SER A 37 -6.88 -13.41 11.32
CA SER A 37 -5.94 -12.38 11.80
C SER A 37 -4.91 -11.98 10.74
N PHE A 38 -4.33 -12.95 10.03
CA PHE A 38 -3.38 -12.69 8.95
C PHE A 38 -3.99 -11.85 7.82
N LEU A 39 -5.25 -12.10 7.45
CA LEU A 39 -5.95 -11.31 6.43
C LEU A 39 -6.18 -9.85 6.87
N GLY A 40 -6.47 -9.63 8.16
CA GLY A 40 -6.58 -8.28 8.73
C GLY A 40 -5.25 -7.52 8.70
N PHE A 41 -4.16 -8.18 9.12
CA PHE A 41 -2.83 -7.59 9.07
C PHE A 41 -2.39 -7.25 7.65
N ARG A 42 -2.67 -8.13 6.68
CA ARG A 42 -2.37 -7.86 5.27
C ARG A 42 -3.09 -6.62 4.76
N LYS A 43 -4.38 -6.46 5.06
CA LYS A 43 -5.16 -5.27 4.66
C LYS A 43 -4.59 -3.99 5.27
N SER A 44 -4.29 -4.00 6.56
CA SER A 44 -3.69 -2.84 7.23
C SER A 44 -2.29 -2.51 6.68
N ALA A 45 -1.49 -3.52 6.33
CA ALA A 45 -0.19 -3.31 5.69
C ALA A 45 -0.34 -2.69 4.29
N GLN A 46 -1.31 -3.15 3.50
CA GLN A 46 -1.62 -2.57 2.18
C GLN A 46 -2.07 -1.10 2.31
N ASP A 47 -2.92 -0.79 3.29
CA ASP A 47 -3.37 0.58 3.56
C ASP A 47 -2.20 1.50 3.95
N ARG A 48 -1.31 1.02 4.83
CA ARG A 48 -0.11 1.76 5.23
C ARG A 48 0.85 1.97 4.06
N SER A 49 0.98 0.99 3.15
CA SER A 49 1.78 1.15 1.93
C SER A 49 1.23 2.28 1.06
N ALA A 50 -0.08 2.28 0.79
CA ALA A 50 -0.73 3.32 0.00
C ALA A 50 -0.58 4.71 0.64
N GLN A 51 -0.75 4.81 1.96
CA GLN A 51 -0.53 6.05 2.70
C GLN A 51 0.92 6.53 2.62
N SER A 52 1.89 5.62 2.68
CA SER A 52 3.31 5.94 2.55
C SER A 52 3.66 6.41 1.14
N GLU A 53 3.14 5.73 0.11
CA GLU A 53 3.30 6.14 -1.29
C GLU A 53 2.81 7.57 -1.50
N LEU A 54 1.61 7.91 -1.00
CA LEU A 54 1.07 9.26 -1.07
C LEU A 54 1.94 10.30 -0.37
N ARG A 55 2.48 9.99 0.82
CA ARG A 55 3.34 10.91 1.56
C ARG A 55 4.67 11.16 0.87
N ASN A 56 5.25 10.12 0.25
CA ASN A 56 6.49 10.25 -0.51
C ASN A 56 6.26 11.15 -1.73
N VAL A 57 5.18 10.93 -2.48
CA VAL A 57 4.83 11.78 -3.62
C VAL A 57 4.51 13.21 -3.19
N LEU A 58 3.80 13.41 -2.06
CA LEU A 58 3.56 14.75 -1.52
C LEU A 58 4.88 15.47 -1.19
N LEU A 59 5.88 14.76 -0.66
CA LEU A 59 7.19 15.36 -0.40
C LEU A 59 7.88 15.78 -1.69
N ALA A 60 7.77 14.97 -2.75
CA ALA A 60 8.25 15.33 -4.09
C ALA A 60 7.54 16.57 -4.64
N GLU A 61 6.21 16.62 -4.56
CA GLU A 61 5.41 17.78 -4.97
C GLU A 61 5.83 19.05 -4.24
N LYS A 62 6.07 18.96 -2.92
CA LYS A 62 6.54 20.10 -2.13
C LYS A 62 7.94 20.53 -2.53
N ALA A 63 8.84 19.59 -2.81
CA ALA A 63 10.17 19.91 -3.30
C ALA A 63 10.12 20.58 -4.68
N TYR A 64 9.26 20.09 -5.58
CA TYR A 64 9.03 20.69 -6.89
C TYR A 64 8.47 22.11 -6.78
N TRP A 65 7.46 22.31 -5.94
CA TRP A 65 6.87 23.65 -5.70
C TRP A 65 7.91 24.64 -5.16
N LEU A 66 8.83 24.20 -4.29
CA LEU A 66 9.91 25.07 -3.79
C LEU A 66 10.87 25.54 -4.89
N GLU A 67 11.05 24.78 -5.96
CA GLU A 67 11.93 25.12 -7.09
C GLU A 67 11.20 25.91 -8.18
N ASN A 68 9.95 25.53 -8.48
CA ASN A 68 9.22 26.00 -9.66
C ASN A 68 8.10 27.00 -9.33
N GLY A 69 7.67 27.08 -8.07
CA GLY A 69 6.60 27.96 -7.60
C GLY A 69 5.18 27.44 -7.82
N ASP A 70 5.02 26.27 -8.44
CA ASP A 70 3.75 25.61 -8.76
C ASP A 70 3.87 24.09 -8.53
N TYR A 71 2.75 23.39 -8.30
CA TYR A 71 2.70 21.92 -8.30
C TYR A 71 2.63 21.36 -9.72
N THR A 72 2.87 20.06 -9.89
CA THR A 72 2.86 19.40 -11.21
C THR A 72 1.95 18.17 -11.23
N GLU A 73 1.37 17.88 -12.38
CA GLU A 73 0.71 16.59 -12.65
C GLU A 73 1.59 15.68 -13.54
N THR A 74 2.76 16.17 -13.93
CA THR A 74 3.66 15.46 -14.83
C THR A 74 4.45 14.42 -14.06
N ALA A 75 4.19 13.14 -14.37
CA ALA A 75 4.87 12.02 -13.72
C ALA A 75 6.41 12.11 -13.79
N ALA A 76 6.97 12.62 -14.90
CA ALA A 76 8.41 12.73 -15.08
C ALA A 76 9.07 13.64 -14.02
N ASP A 77 8.47 14.79 -13.72
CA ASP A 77 8.97 15.76 -12.74
C ASP A 77 9.03 15.14 -11.34
N ILE A 78 7.99 14.39 -10.98
CA ILE A 78 7.91 13.70 -9.70
C ILE A 78 8.91 12.54 -9.62
N THR A 79 9.02 11.72 -10.67
CA THR A 79 9.99 10.61 -10.69
C THR A 79 11.44 11.06 -10.71
N ALA A 80 11.73 12.31 -11.11
CA ALA A 80 13.06 12.88 -11.01
C ALA A 80 13.46 13.16 -9.55
N LEU A 81 12.49 13.50 -8.70
CA LEU A 81 12.69 13.79 -7.27
C LEU A 81 12.53 12.54 -6.40
N GLU A 82 11.56 11.69 -6.71
CA GLU A 82 11.29 10.42 -6.05
C GLU A 82 11.30 9.27 -7.07
N PRO A 83 12.47 8.65 -7.34
CA PRO A 83 12.61 7.63 -8.40
C PRO A 83 11.77 6.36 -8.19
N ASN A 84 11.33 6.12 -6.96
CA ASN A 84 10.49 4.97 -6.61
C ASN A 84 8.99 5.31 -6.63
N ALA A 85 8.62 6.56 -6.94
CA ALA A 85 7.23 6.96 -7.07
C ALA A 85 6.57 6.23 -8.24
N VAL A 86 5.37 5.68 -8.00
CA VAL A 86 4.54 5.06 -9.05
C VAL A 86 3.38 6.00 -9.30
N ILE A 87 3.48 6.81 -10.36
CA ILE A 87 2.41 7.70 -10.80
C ILE A 87 1.58 6.99 -11.87
N ALA A 88 0.26 7.04 -11.74
CA ALA A 88 -0.64 6.35 -12.65
C ALA A 88 -1.91 7.16 -12.94
N ALA A 89 -2.48 6.95 -14.12
CA ALA A 89 -3.74 7.57 -14.53
C ALA A 89 -4.96 7.02 -13.76
N ALA A 90 -4.79 5.93 -13.00
CA ALA A 90 -5.82 5.38 -12.13
C ALA A 90 -5.26 5.14 -10.72
N PRO A 91 -6.01 5.51 -9.66
CA PRO A 91 -5.53 5.40 -8.29
C PRO A 91 -5.37 3.94 -7.83
N ALA A 92 -5.91 2.96 -8.57
CA ALA A 92 -5.74 1.53 -8.30
C ALA A 92 -4.34 1.01 -8.66
N ASP A 93 -3.69 1.63 -9.65
CA ASP A 93 -2.41 1.17 -10.20
C ASP A 93 -1.21 1.96 -9.64
N GLY A 94 -1.45 3.17 -9.13
CA GLY A 94 -0.43 4.05 -8.54
C GLY A 94 -1.04 5.28 -7.90
N VAL A 95 -0.20 6.27 -7.57
CA VAL A 95 -0.66 7.58 -7.11
C VAL A 95 -1.19 8.35 -8.31
N TYR A 96 -2.46 8.71 -8.24
CA TYR A 96 -3.11 9.61 -9.17
C TYR A 96 -2.89 11.05 -8.72
N LEU A 97 -2.52 11.92 -9.66
CA LEU A 97 -2.27 13.35 -9.46
C LEU A 97 -3.28 14.15 -10.27
N ASP A 98 -3.79 15.22 -9.69
CA ASP A 98 -4.66 16.18 -10.36
C ASP A 98 -4.44 17.57 -9.77
N LEU A 99 -4.31 18.57 -10.65
CA LEU A 99 -4.20 19.97 -10.24
C LEU A 99 -5.58 20.63 -10.19
N ASN A 100 -5.74 21.62 -9.33
CA ASN A 100 -6.95 22.43 -9.41
C ASN A 100 -6.96 23.23 -10.72
N ALA A 101 -8.05 23.11 -11.49
CA ALA A 101 -8.17 23.77 -12.79
C ALA A 101 -8.11 25.31 -12.73
N ALA A 102 -8.29 25.93 -11.56
CA ALA A 102 -8.21 27.37 -11.37
C ALA A 102 -6.90 27.83 -10.71
N SER A 103 -6.06 26.91 -10.22
CA SER A 103 -4.82 27.25 -9.50
C SER A 103 -3.82 26.10 -9.46
N ALA A 104 -2.58 26.34 -9.90
CA ALA A 104 -1.48 25.39 -9.80
C ALA A 104 -0.88 25.32 -8.37
N ASP A 105 -1.35 26.15 -7.45
CA ASP A 105 -1.01 26.12 -6.01
C ASP A 105 -1.78 25.05 -5.21
N ILE A 106 -2.63 24.27 -5.88
CA ILE A 106 -3.44 23.23 -5.25
C ILE A 106 -3.27 21.93 -6.03
N VAL A 107 -2.86 20.86 -5.33
CA VAL A 107 -2.71 19.52 -5.88
C VAL A 107 -3.47 18.50 -5.05
N CYS A 108 -4.11 17.57 -5.76
CA CYS A 108 -4.79 16.43 -5.19
C CYS A 108 -4.05 15.15 -5.54
N LEU A 109 -3.74 14.34 -4.52
CA LEU A 109 -3.13 13.04 -4.66
C LEU A 109 -4.10 11.97 -4.19
N VAL A 110 -4.26 10.88 -4.96
CA VAL A 110 -5.16 9.77 -4.60
C VAL A 110 -4.49 8.43 -4.82
N ARG A 111 -4.61 7.53 -3.83
CA ARG A 111 -4.18 6.14 -3.94
C ARG A 111 -5.25 5.22 -3.39
N THR A 112 -5.59 4.20 -4.17
CA THR A 112 -6.45 3.10 -3.75
C THR A 112 -5.58 1.95 -3.30
N SER A 113 -5.68 1.60 -2.02
CA SER A 113 -5.01 0.43 -1.47
C SER A 113 -5.55 -0.85 -2.10
N ALA A 114 -4.71 -1.88 -2.19
CA ALA A 114 -5.13 -3.22 -2.62
C ALA A 114 -6.17 -3.87 -1.66
N SER A 115 -6.39 -3.28 -0.48
CA SER A 115 -7.48 -3.66 0.42
C SER A 115 -8.87 -3.20 -0.09
N GLY A 116 -8.91 -2.23 -1.02
CA GLY A 116 -10.10 -1.54 -1.49
C GLY A 116 -10.33 -0.15 -0.89
N ASN A 117 -9.56 0.24 0.14
CA ASN A 117 -9.69 1.56 0.77
C ASN A 117 -9.04 2.66 -0.08
N HIS A 118 -9.65 3.84 -0.10
CA HIS A 118 -9.08 5.03 -0.75
C HIS A 118 -8.42 5.94 0.28
N PHE A 119 -7.28 6.50 -0.12
CA PHE A 119 -6.58 7.53 0.62
C PHE A 119 -6.32 8.67 -0.34
N ALA A 120 -6.54 9.89 0.13
CA ALA A 120 -6.31 11.08 -0.62
C ALA A 120 -5.65 12.16 0.25
N ILE A 121 -4.87 12.98 -0.43
CA ILE A 121 -4.25 14.19 0.12
C ILE A 121 -4.69 15.34 -0.76
N TRP A 122 -5.14 16.41 -0.13
CA TRP A 122 -5.33 17.70 -0.76
C TRP A 122 -4.28 18.64 -0.18
N GLU A 123 -3.40 19.19 -1.02
CA GLU A 123 -2.36 20.12 -0.62
C GLU A 123 -2.66 21.49 -1.24
N SER A 124 -2.48 22.54 -0.44
CA SER A 124 -2.36 23.89 -0.97
C SER A 124 -1.21 24.63 -0.33
N SER A 125 -0.47 25.40 -1.14
CA SER A 125 0.62 26.25 -0.67
C SER A 125 0.16 27.32 0.35
N THR A 126 -1.13 27.64 0.39
CA THR A 126 -1.70 28.69 1.25
C THR A 126 -2.25 28.20 2.59
N VAL A 127 -2.96 27.07 2.58
CA VAL A 127 -3.68 26.53 3.77
C VAL A 127 -3.08 25.22 4.28
N GLY A 128 -2.17 24.60 3.53
CA GLY A 128 -1.41 23.41 3.92
C GLY A 128 -2.06 22.08 3.51
N THR A 129 -1.60 21.00 4.17
CA THR A 129 -1.94 19.61 3.85
C THR A 129 -3.18 19.12 4.58
N PHE A 130 -4.11 18.53 3.82
CA PHE A 130 -5.32 17.91 4.31
C PHE A 130 -5.39 16.45 3.86
N TYR A 131 -5.85 15.57 4.74
CA TYR A 131 -5.93 14.12 4.50
C TYR A 131 -7.39 13.68 4.55
N GLY A 132 -7.75 12.74 3.67
CA GLY A 132 -9.08 12.17 3.62
C GLY A 132 -9.12 10.82 2.93
N ALA A 133 -10.30 10.20 2.90
CA ALA A 133 -10.51 8.85 2.39
C ALA A 133 -11.48 8.80 1.19
N THR A 134 -11.57 9.89 0.43
CA THR A 134 -12.43 9.96 -0.76
C THR A 134 -11.62 9.69 -2.03
N ASN A 135 -12.26 9.11 -3.04
CA ASN A 135 -11.64 8.93 -4.35
C ASN A 135 -11.83 10.20 -5.18
N LEU A 136 -10.84 11.11 -5.14
CA LEU A 136 -10.85 12.33 -5.96
C LEU A 136 -10.46 12.07 -7.43
N ALA A 137 -10.09 10.85 -7.85
CA ALA A 137 -9.84 10.61 -9.28
C ALA A 137 -11.11 10.71 -10.15
N ALA A 138 -12.29 10.57 -9.53
CA ALA A 138 -13.59 10.72 -10.22
C ALA A 138 -14.13 12.16 -10.18
N ALA A 139 -13.51 13.05 -9.40
CA ALA A 139 -13.98 14.41 -9.18
C ALA A 139 -12.78 15.37 -9.24
N ALA A 140 -12.80 16.32 -10.18
CA ALA A 140 -11.70 17.28 -10.34
C ALA A 140 -11.26 17.90 -9.01
N CYS A 141 -9.95 18.12 -8.86
CA CYS A 141 -9.34 18.64 -7.64
C CYS A 141 -10.02 19.94 -7.21
N PRO A 142 -10.70 19.99 -6.04
CA PRO A 142 -11.49 21.16 -5.66
C PRO A 142 -10.63 22.33 -5.19
N ALA A 143 -11.16 23.55 -5.30
CA ALA A 143 -10.45 24.79 -4.93
C ALA A 143 -10.30 24.98 -3.41
N ALA A 144 -10.99 24.17 -2.61
CA ALA A 144 -10.89 24.17 -1.15
C ALA A 144 -10.82 22.72 -0.67
N ALA A 145 -10.23 22.52 0.51
CA ALA A 145 -10.15 21.22 1.15
C ALA A 145 -11.55 20.56 1.19
N PRO A 146 -11.70 19.32 0.70
CA PRO A 146 -13.00 18.65 0.69
C PRO A 146 -13.55 18.47 2.12
N ALA A 147 -14.87 18.48 2.25
CA ALA A 147 -15.52 18.27 3.54
C ALA A 147 -15.10 16.92 4.18
N GLY A 148 -14.78 16.95 5.47
CA GLY A 148 -14.33 15.77 6.23
C GLY A 148 -12.84 15.50 6.16
N TYR A 149 -12.06 16.28 5.41
CA TYR A 149 -10.61 16.19 5.45
C TYR A 149 -10.05 16.90 6.68
N THR A 150 -8.95 16.38 7.22
CA THR A 150 -8.34 16.91 8.45
C THR A 150 -6.85 17.22 8.25
N GLN A 151 -6.33 18.16 9.04
CA GLN A 151 -4.89 18.41 9.14
C GLN A 151 -4.34 17.53 10.26
N GLY A 152 -3.43 16.60 9.94
CA GLY A 152 -2.83 15.70 10.93
C GLY A 152 -2.76 14.22 10.53
N GLY A 153 -3.37 13.84 9.41
CA GLY A 153 -3.35 12.47 8.88
C GLY A 153 -4.76 11.89 8.67
N TRP A 154 -4.83 10.64 8.23
CA TRP A 154 -6.08 9.89 8.07
C TRP A 154 -6.67 9.40 9.38
#